data_AF-A0A512BIY2-F1
#
_entry.id   AF-A0A512BIY2-F1
#
_cell.length_a   1.000
_cell.length_b   1.000
_cell.length_c   1.000
_cell.angle_alpha   90.00
_cell.angle_beta   90.00
_cell.angle_gamma   90.00
#
_symmetry.space_group_name_H-M   'P 1'
#
loop_
_entity.id
_entity.type
_entity.pdbx_description
1 polymer ?
#
loop_
_entity_poly.entity_id
_entity_poly.type
_entity_poly.pdbx_seq_one_letter_code
_entity_poly.pdbx_strand_id
1 'polypeptide(L)'
;MPGNDQNNNAASASPSFEVKVNGAAIPAEYNMVSMMVYHAVNRLSYAKFIFLDGDASKGDFPLSNKPDFLPGAAVEIAAGYKGQNQTIFKGIVIKHSVKLKENKSTFLLVECRHAAVKATKTRKNKIFTEQKDSDIFSSILQRYSINADATDTKVEHKEMVQFNCTDWDFMISRAEANSMLVITDNGKLKLSKPDLAATAVMELKFGNNLLEFDAEMDARYQFDTVKAMGWDPATQEAVETEGTVPSGFQQQGNVSSSDLASKTGDAAIDYKNAAPLTETELRAWADAQMMKHSLSKVRGRAKCQGSDKLKCGVIANLQGAGERFNGKTFISAVRHEINQGNWLTDVEFGLSSQLFITEHDVNPFPAAGLLPGVNGLQAGVVTQLEDDPLGEDRVLVKMPLVDKDAEGIWARHALPDAGDSRGSFFRPEVGDEVVLGFINDDPRHAVILGMLNSSAKPAVIQAKDTNHEKGFVTREKMTIWFNDEKKTIEISTPAGNSIKLDEDGKQIALKDQHGNEITMSKDGITIKSIKDLTLDAASGKIGISGKELEASGSTTAKVKGSSSAEISSSGSTTVKGSSVMIN
;
A
#
# COMPACT_ATOMS: atom_id res chain seq x y z
N MET A 1 -21.52 21.44 51.33
CA MET A 1 -22.52 20.33 51.34
C MET A 1 -21.99 19.21 50.45
N PRO A 2 -22.11 17.94 50.85
CA PRO A 2 -21.00 17.24 51.52
C PRO A 2 -20.27 16.20 50.66
N GLY A 3 -18.98 16.00 50.98
CA GLY A 3 -18.30 14.70 50.93
C GLY A 3 -17.69 14.27 49.60
N ASN A 4 -16.45 14.67 49.33
CA ASN A 4 -15.56 13.91 48.42
C ASN A 4 -14.25 13.47 49.13
N ASP A 5 -14.33 13.27 50.45
CA ASP A 5 -13.26 12.74 51.31
C ASP A 5 -13.05 11.22 51.17
N GLN A 6 -13.16 10.65 49.97
CA GLN A 6 -12.80 9.24 49.77
C GLN A 6 -11.33 9.02 49.36
N ASN A 7 -10.57 10.06 49.02
CA ASN A 7 -9.17 9.88 48.60
C ASN A 7 -8.13 9.88 49.73
N ASN A 8 -8.47 10.32 50.95
CA ASN A 8 -7.54 10.22 52.09
C ASN A 8 -7.52 8.82 52.74
N ASN A 9 -8.45 7.93 52.39
CA ASN A 9 -8.60 6.64 53.07
C ASN A 9 -7.89 5.46 52.38
N ALA A 10 -7.24 5.67 51.22
CA ALA A 10 -6.40 4.68 50.56
C ALA A 10 -4.92 4.75 51.00
N ALA A 11 -4.46 5.90 51.49
CA ALA A 11 -3.06 6.11 51.89
C ALA A 11 -2.62 5.28 53.12
N SER A 12 -3.55 4.63 53.83
CA SER A 12 -3.29 3.84 55.03
C SER A 12 -3.72 2.37 54.94
N ALA A 13 -4.30 1.94 53.81
CA ALA A 13 -4.76 0.57 53.63
C ALA A 13 -3.69 -0.26 52.89
N SER A 14 -3.33 -1.43 53.42
CA SER A 14 -2.46 -2.36 52.71
C SER A 14 -3.14 -2.84 51.41
N PRO A 15 -2.43 -2.85 50.27
CA PRO A 15 -2.95 -3.38 49.02
C PRO A 15 -3.22 -4.89 49.15
N SER A 16 -4.25 -5.35 48.45
CA SER A 16 -4.60 -6.76 48.31
C SER A 16 -4.59 -7.14 46.83
N PHE A 17 -4.22 -8.39 46.53
CA PHE A 17 -4.25 -8.92 45.17
C PHE A 17 -4.64 -10.40 45.18
N GLU A 18 -5.11 -10.89 44.04
CA GLU A 18 -5.42 -12.29 43.79
C GLU A 18 -4.90 -12.68 42.41
N VAL A 19 -4.17 -13.79 42.32
CA VAL A 19 -3.71 -14.36 41.05
C VAL A 19 -4.36 -15.72 40.88
N LYS A 20 -5.05 -15.92 39.76
CA LYS A 20 -5.64 -17.20 39.38
C LYS A 20 -4.95 -17.77 38.17
N VAL A 21 -4.67 -19.07 38.20
CA VAL A 21 -4.11 -19.85 37.12
C VAL A 21 -5.09 -20.96 36.77
N ASN A 22 -5.50 -21.05 35.52
CA ASN A 22 -6.56 -21.95 35.05
C ASN A 22 -7.85 -21.90 35.90
N GLY A 23 -8.17 -20.71 36.43
CA GLY A 23 -9.35 -20.45 37.26
C GLY A 23 -9.16 -20.71 38.76
N ALA A 24 -8.07 -21.35 39.19
CA ALA A 24 -7.77 -21.60 40.60
C ALA A 24 -6.81 -20.55 41.16
N ALA A 25 -7.06 -20.06 42.38
CA ALA A 25 -6.15 -19.13 43.06
C ALA A 25 -4.82 -19.83 43.36
N ILE A 26 -3.69 -19.13 43.12
CA ILE A 26 -2.38 -19.69 43.42
C ILE A 26 -2.21 -19.87 44.94
N PRO A 27 -1.57 -20.95 45.40
CA PRO A 27 -1.29 -21.15 46.82
C PRO A 27 -0.42 -20.04 47.42
N ALA A 28 -0.69 -19.67 48.68
CA ALA A 28 0.11 -18.68 49.40
C ALA A 28 1.58 -19.10 49.61
N GLU A 29 1.87 -20.40 49.52
CA GLU A 29 3.24 -20.95 49.51
C GLU A 29 4.06 -20.55 48.27
N TYR A 30 3.42 -20.02 47.21
CA TYR A 30 4.11 -19.53 46.03
C TYR A 30 4.65 -18.14 46.38
N ASN A 31 5.89 -18.12 46.92
CA ASN A 31 6.59 -16.95 47.42
C ASN A 31 6.79 -15.87 46.33
N MET A 32 5.74 -15.13 46.00
CA MET A 32 5.78 -14.10 44.98
C MET A 32 6.51 -12.86 45.52
N VAL A 33 7.60 -12.52 44.85
CA VAL A 33 8.46 -11.37 45.20
C VAL A 33 7.88 -10.10 44.61
N SER A 34 7.50 -10.14 43.34
CA SER A 34 6.93 -8.98 42.64
C SER A 34 6.04 -9.40 41.49
N MET A 35 5.02 -8.59 41.22
CA MET A 35 4.15 -8.68 40.07
C MET A 35 4.10 -7.34 39.36
N MET A 36 4.18 -7.36 38.04
CA MET A 36 3.97 -6.19 37.20
C MET A 36 2.97 -6.48 36.11
N VAL A 37 2.05 -5.56 35.88
CA VAL A 37 1.09 -5.60 34.78
C VAL A 37 1.28 -4.33 33.97
N TYR A 38 1.37 -4.46 32.64
CA TYR A 38 1.50 -3.34 31.72
C TYR A 38 0.42 -3.41 30.64
N HIS A 39 -0.25 -2.29 30.44
CA HIS A 39 -1.20 -2.04 29.38
C HIS A 39 -0.73 -0.84 28.58
N ALA A 40 -0.86 -0.88 27.26
CA ALA A 40 -0.74 0.31 26.43
C ALA A 40 -1.67 0.22 25.22
N VAL A 41 -2.13 1.37 24.74
CA VAL A 41 -2.88 1.47 23.48
C VAL A 41 -2.02 0.96 22.33
N ASN A 42 -2.63 0.28 21.35
CA ASN A 42 -1.96 -0.30 20.19
C ASN A 42 -0.80 -1.26 20.54
N ARG A 43 -0.83 -1.86 21.74
CA ARG A 43 0.10 -2.89 22.19
C ARG A 43 -0.65 -3.98 22.93
N LEU A 44 -0.10 -5.19 22.90
CA LEU A 44 -0.62 -6.28 23.71
C LEU A 44 -0.16 -6.13 25.16
N SER A 45 -1.14 -6.08 26.06
CA SER A 45 -0.87 -6.10 27.49
C SER A 45 -0.12 -7.36 27.91
N TYR A 46 0.70 -7.19 28.93
CA TYR A 46 1.50 -8.27 29.47
C TYR A 46 1.61 -8.16 30.99
N ALA A 47 1.88 -9.29 31.63
CA ALA A 47 2.17 -9.36 33.05
C ALA A 47 3.45 -10.15 33.28
N LYS A 48 4.22 -9.79 34.30
CA LYS A 48 5.43 -10.49 34.73
C LYS A 48 5.34 -10.80 36.21
N PHE A 49 5.62 -12.05 36.54
CA PHE A 49 5.76 -12.52 37.91
C PHE A 49 7.20 -12.89 38.19
N ILE A 50 7.65 -12.59 39.41
CA ILE A 50 8.91 -13.07 39.96
C ILE A 50 8.56 -13.81 41.24
N PHE A 51 8.82 -15.11 41.26
CA PHE A 51 8.69 -15.96 42.44
C PHE A 51 10.07 -16.32 42.95
N LEU A 52 10.22 -16.40 44.27
CA LEU A 52 11.35 -17.07 44.89
C LEU A 52 11.17 -18.57 44.67
N ASP A 53 12.12 -19.19 43.99
CA ASP A 53 12.08 -20.61 43.67
C ASP A 53 13.50 -21.14 43.47
N GLY A 54 13.71 -22.43 43.71
CA GLY A 54 15.02 -23.09 43.68
C GLY A 54 15.51 -23.46 45.08
N ASP A 55 16.03 -24.68 45.18
CA ASP A 55 16.66 -25.24 46.38
C ASP A 55 18.02 -25.82 45.99
N ALA A 56 19.09 -25.09 46.30
CA ALA A 56 20.46 -25.49 45.97
C ALA A 56 20.89 -26.80 46.65
N SER A 57 20.31 -27.12 47.81
CA SER A 57 20.64 -28.37 48.52
C SER A 57 20.07 -29.61 47.81
N LYS A 58 18.94 -29.44 47.12
CA LYS A 58 18.28 -30.49 46.33
C LYS A 58 18.65 -30.44 44.84
N GLY A 59 19.24 -29.34 44.39
CA GLY A 59 19.50 -29.10 42.97
C GLY A 59 18.22 -29.01 42.13
N ASP A 60 17.16 -28.41 42.68
CA ASP A 60 15.81 -28.45 42.08
C ASP A 60 15.07 -27.11 42.14
N PHE A 61 14.02 -26.95 41.31
CA PHE A 61 13.10 -25.81 41.29
C PHE A 61 11.65 -26.27 41.52
N PRO A 62 11.24 -26.44 42.79
CA PRO A 62 9.96 -27.08 43.12
C PRO A 62 8.73 -26.39 42.51
N LEU A 63 8.71 -25.05 42.42
CA LEU A 63 7.57 -24.34 41.83
C LEU A 63 7.59 -24.42 40.30
N SER A 64 8.77 -24.25 39.68
CA SER A 64 8.95 -24.38 38.23
C SER A 64 8.50 -25.76 37.71
N ASN A 65 8.69 -26.82 38.50
CA ASN A 65 8.27 -28.18 38.15
C ASN A 65 6.75 -28.40 38.17
N LYS A 66 5.97 -27.49 38.79
CA LYS A 66 4.51 -27.62 38.84
C LYS A 66 3.87 -27.21 37.51
N PRO A 67 2.74 -27.82 37.12
CA PRO A 67 2.11 -27.54 35.83
C PRO A 67 1.43 -26.17 35.74
N ASP A 68 1.28 -25.45 36.87
CA ASP A 68 0.53 -24.20 36.96
C ASP A 68 0.98 -23.17 35.90
N PHE A 69 2.29 -22.91 35.81
CA PHE A 69 2.84 -21.86 34.94
C PHE A 69 3.43 -22.41 33.63
N LEU A 70 2.90 -23.52 33.10
CA LEU A 70 3.25 -23.97 31.76
C LEU A 70 2.76 -22.96 30.71
N PRO A 71 3.55 -22.68 29.64
CA PRO A 71 3.10 -21.84 28.54
C PRO A 71 1.75 -22.31 27.98
N GLY A 72 0.80 -21.37 27.86
CA GLY A 72 -0.58 -21.63 27.49
C GLY A 72 -1.58 -21.60 28.65
N ALA A 73 -1.14 -21.74 29.90
CA ALA A 73 -2.02 -21.65 31.07
C ALA A 73 -2.69 -20.27 31.14
N ALA A 74 -3.98 -20.24 31.43
CA ALA A 74 -4.74 -19.00 31.55
C ALA A 74 -4.44 -18.32 32.89
N VAL A 75 -4.23 -17.01 32.87
CA VAL A 75 -3.90 -16.21 34.06
C VAL A 75 -4.88 -15.05 34.20
N GLU A 76 -5.37 -14.85 35.41
CA GLU A 76 -6.17 -13.68 35.81
C GLU A 76 -5.53 -13.03 37.04
N ILE A 77 -5.43 -11.70 37.02
CA ILE A 77 -4.87 -10.90 38.10
C ILE A 77 -5.91 -9.87 38.52
N ALA A 78 -6.21 -9.83 39.81
CA ALA A 78 -7.02 -8.79 40.43
C ALA A 78 -6.22 -8.09 41.53
N ALA A 79 -6.40 -6.77 41.64
CA ALA A 79 -5.74 -5.94 42.66
C ALA A 79 -6.71 -4.90 43.22
N GLY A 80 -6.46 -4.47 44.46
CA GLY A 80 -7.33 -3.55 45.16
C GLY A 80 -6.84 -3.25 46.57
N TYR A 81 -7.76 -2.83 47.43
CA TYR A 81 -7.49 -2.56 48.84
C TYR A 81 -8.57 -3.19 49.71
N LYS A 82 -8.20 -3.54 50.96
CA LYS A 82 -9.14 -4.11 51.96
C LYS A 82 -9.88 -5.36 51.45
N GLY A 83 -9.23 -6.15 50.58
CA GLY A 83 -9.80 -7.37 49.97
C GLY A 83 -10.79 -7.11 48.83
N GLN A 84 -11.09 -5.86 48.49
CA GLN A 84 -11.95 -5.51 47.35
C GLN A 84 -11.08 -5.37 46.10
N ASN A 85 -10.84 -6.50 45.42
CA ASN A 85 -9.98 -6.54 44.24
C ASN A 85 -10.79 -6.41 42.95
N GLN A 86 -10.27 -5.65 41.99
CA GLN A 86 -10.77 -5.56 40.62
C GLN A 86 -9.80 -6.24 39.67
N THR A 87 -10.32 -6.92 38.65
CA THR A 87 -9.48 -7.54 37.62
C THR A 87 -8.74 -6.46 36.85
N ILE A 88 -7.41 -6.58 36.84
CA ILE A 88 -6.51 -5.70 36.09
C ILE A 88 -5.93 -6.41 34.86
N PHE A 89 -5.88 -7.75 34.83
CA PHE A 89 -5.32 -8.46 33.69
C PHE A 89 -5.93 -9.84 33.49
N LYS A 90 -6.14 -10.22 32.22
CA LYS A 90 -6.36 -11.61 31.79
C LYS A 90 -5.46 -11.92 30.60
N GLY A 91 -4.89 -13.12 30.59
CA GLY A 91 -4.00 -13.54 29.52
C GLY A 91 -3.61 -15.01 29.61
N ILE A 92 -2.54 -15.35 28.91
CA ILE A 92 -1.94 -16.67 28.92
C ILE A 92 -0.45 -16.57 29.23
N VAL A 93 0.11 -17.57 29.90
CA VAL A 93 1.57 -17.70 30.05
C VAL A 93 2.20 -17.89 28.67
N ILE A 94 3.23 -17.11 28.35
CA ILE A 94 3.98 -17.24 27.08
C ILE A 94 5.44 -17.60 27.27
N LYS A 95 6.00 -17.33 28.45
CA LYS A 95 7.41 -17.58 28.75
C LYS A 95 7.56 -17.97 30.21
N HIS A 96 8.33 -19.02 30.43
CA HIS A 96 8.69 -19.57 31.72
C HIS A 96 10.21 -19.66 31.76
N SER A 97 10.85 -19.11 32.79
CA SER A 97 12.32 -19.16 32.90
C SER A 97 12.76 -19.15 34.36
N VAL A 98 13.82 -19.89 34.67
CA VAL A 98 14.49 -19.83 35.97
C VAL A 98 15.74 -18.94 35.88
N LYS A 99 16.07 -18.24 36.96
CA LYS A 99 17.24 -17.36 37.03
C LYS A 99 18.03 -17.64 38.30
N LEU A 100 19.30 -18.00 38.10
CA LEU A 100 20.29 -18.17 39.15
C LEU A 100 21.28 -17.02 39.09
N LYS A 101 21.71 -16.55 40.27
CA LYS A 101 22.78 -15.58 40.42
C LYS A 101 23.67 -16.04 41.55
N GLU A 102 24.98 -15.92 41.36
CA GLU A 102 25.97 -16.26 42.38
C GLU A 102 25.68 -15.50 43.69
N ASN A 103 25.65 -16.22 44.82
CA ASN A 103 25.42 -15.69 46.16
C ASN A 103 24.13 -14.86 46.32
N LYS A 104 23.10 -15.15 45.52
CA LYS A 104 21.79 -14.48 45.59
C LYS A 104 20.66 -15.50 45.50
N SER A 105 19.47 -15.06 45.90
CA SER A 105 18.23 -15.80 45.71
C SER A 105 18.05 -16.24 44.25
N THR A 106 17.54 -17.44 44.09
CA THR A 106 17.10 -18.00 42.80
C THR A 106 15.64 -17.67 42.57
N PHE A 107 15.25 -17.53 41.30
CA PHE A 107 13.91 -17.06 40.94
C PHE A 107 13.30 -17.87 39.80
N LEU A 108 11.98 -18.05 39.87
CA LEU A 108 11.14 -18.37 38.72
C LEU A 108 10.54 -17.07 38.17
N LEU A 109 10.68 -16.84 36.87
CA LEU A 109 10.13 -15.71 36.13
C LEU A 109 9.11 -16.21 35.11
N VAL A 110 7.90 -15.68 35.20
CA VAL A 110 6.78 -16.02 34.31
C VAL A 110 6.33 -14.76 33.60
N GLU A 111 6.27 -14.78 32.27
CA GLU A 111 5.69 -13.70 31.47
C GLU A 111 4.38 -14.20 30.84
N CYS A 112 3.34 -13.39 31.00
CA CYS A 112 2.02 -13.60 30.43
C CYS A 112 1.71 -12.48 29.43
N ARG A 113 0.93 -12.80 28.40
CA ARG A 113 0.43 -11.83 27.42
C ARG A 113 -1.07 -11.99 27.27
N HIS A 114 -1.75 -10.94 26.83
CA HIS A 114 -3.11 -11.06 26.33
C HIS A 114 -3.20 -12.17 25.26
N ALA A 115 -4.31 -12.90 25.21
CA ALA A 115 -4.47 -14.07 24.32
C ALA A 115 -4.30 -13.73 22.83
N ALA A 116 -4.48 -12.47 22.44
CA ALA A 116 -4.25 -11.96 21.09
C ALA A 116 -2.77 -12.00 20.64
N VAL A 117 -1.83 -12.36 21.51
CA VAL A 117 -0.45 -12.71 21.09
C VAL A 117 -0.40 -13.81 20.03
N LYS A 118 -1.45 -14.63 19.92
CA LYS A 118 -1.60 -15.60 18.82
C LYS A 118 -1.66 -14.93 17.44
N ALA A 119 -2.17 -13.70 17.35
CA ALA A 119 -2.31 -12.94 16.11
C ALA A 119 -1.00 -12.29 15.62
N THR A 120 0.07 -12.29 16.44
CA THR A 120 1.37 -11.69 16.10
C THR A 120 2.37 -12.70 15.55
N LYS A 121 2.02 -13.99 15.46
CA LYS A 121 3.01 -15.05 15.22
C LYS A 121 3.44 -15.21 13.76
N THR A 122 2.51 -15.07 12.83
CA THR A 122 2.73 -15.39 11.41
C THR A 122 2.19 -14.29 10.52
N ARG A 123 2.97 -13.92 9.51
CA ARG A 123 2.51 -13.05 8.42
C ARG A 123 1.51 -13.80 7.54
N LYS A 124 0.52 -13.11 7.00
CA LYS A 124 -0.59 -13.68 6.23
C LYS A 124 -0.92 -12.82 5.01
N ASN A 125 -1.59 -13.44 4.05
CA ASN A 125 -2.19 -12.79 2.90
C ASN A 125 -3.69 -13.08 2.90
N LYS A 126 -4.53 -12.04 2.76
CA LYS A 126 -5.98 -12.20 2.66
C LYS A 126 -6.60 -10.99 1.97
N ILE A 127 -7.61 -11.24 1.13
CA ILE A 127 -8.48 -10.20 0.57
C ILE A 127 -9.78 -10.22 1.38
N PHE A 128 -10.18 -9.06 1.87
CA PHE A 128 -11.47 -8.81 2.51
C PHE A 128 -12.32 -8.02 1.52
N THR A 129 -13.44 -8.59 1.10
CA THR A 129 -14.32 -8.01 0.09
C THR A 129 -15.57 -7.47 0.77
N GLU A 130 -16.01 -6.28 0.36
CA GLU A 130 -17.24 -5.59 0.82
C GLU A 130 -17.34 -5.56 2.35
N GLN A 131 -16.30 -5.07 3.00
CA GLN A 131 -16.21 -5.02 4.46
C GLN A 131 -15.64 -3.70 4.96
N LYS A 132 -16.12 -3.27 6.13
CA LYS A 132 -15.53 -2.17 6.88
C LYS A 132 -14.36 -2.64 7.74
N ASP A 133 -13.49 -1.71 8.15
CA ASP A 133 -12.35 -2.02 9.02
C ASP A 133 -12.77 -2.66 10.37
N SER A 134 -13.92 -2.28 10.92
CA SER A 134 -14.49 -2.87 12.15
C SER A 134 -15.01 -4.32 11.97
N ASP A 135 -15.58 -4.63 10.80
CA ASP A 135 -15.98 -6.00 10.45
C ASP A 135 -14.75 -6.89 10.27
N ILE A 136 -13.74 -6.37 9.56
CA ILE A 136 -12.44 -7.02 9.36
C ILE A 136 -11.81 -7.33 10.72
N PHE A 137 -11.74 -6.34 11.63
CA PHE A 137 -11.20 -6.52 12.98
C PHE A 137 -11.91 -7.66 13.73
N SER A 138 -13.24 -7.67 13.72
CA SER A 138 -14.05 -8.71 14.38
C SER A 138 -13.82 -10.10 13.76
N SER A 139 -13.78 -10.19 12.42
CA SER A 139 -13.53 -11.43 11.69
C SER A 139 -12.14 -12.01 11.99
N ILE A 140 -11.13 -11.15 12.16
CA ILE A 140 -9.77 -11.56 12.50
C ILE A 140 -9.76 -12.18 13.90
N LEU A 141 -10.37 -11.53 14.88
CA LEU A 141 -10.38 -11.97 16.28
C LEU A 141 -11.20 -13.24 16.53
N GLN A 142 -12.27 -13.46 15.75
CA GLN A 142 -13.06 -14.68 15.81
C GLN A 142 -12.20 -15.94 15.59
N ARG A 143 -11.21 -15.88 14.67
CA ARG A 143 -10.28 -17.00 14.40
C ARG A 143 -9.43 -17.40 15.60
N TYR A 144 -9.28 -16.49 16.57
CA TYR A 144 -8.51 -16.72 17.79
C TYR A 144 -9.39 -16.96 19.03
N SER A 145 -10.71 -17.03 18.83
CA SER A 145 -11.71 -17.11 19.91
C SER A 145 -11.60 -15.95 20.91
N ILE A 146 -11.32 -14.75 20.40
CA ILE A 146 -11.20 -13.52 21.19
C ILE A 146 -12.44 -12.67 20.95
N ASN A 147 -13.03 -12.17 22.03
CA ASN A 147 -14.19 -11.28 21.94
C ASN A 147 -13.73 -9.88 21.48
N ALA A 148 -14.35 -9.40 20.41
CA ALA A 148 -14.12 -8.07 19.84
C ALA A 148 -15.19 -7.10 20.34
N ASP A 149 -14.76 -5.98 20.91
CA ASP A 149 -15.61 -4.82 21.19
C ASP A 149 -15.25 -3.72 20.18
N ALA A 150 -15.84 -3.79 18.98
CA ALA A 150 -15.50 -2.92 17.87
C ALA A 150 -16.58 -1.87 17.64
N THR A 151 -16.18 -0.59 17.69
CA THR A 151 -17.01 0.52 17.24
C THR A 151 -17.06 0.53 15.71
N ASP A 152 -18.26 0.69 15.15
CA ASP A 152 -18.47 0.70 13.69
C ASP A 152 -17.64 1.80 13.00
N THR A 153 -17.04 1.45 11.87
CA THR A 153 -16.24 2.34 11.03
C THR A 153 -17.06 2.82 9.83
N LYS A 154 -16.68 3.95 9.22
CA LYS A 154 -17.49 4.57 8.16
C LYS A 154 -17.19 4.05 6.75
N VAL A 155 -15.92 3.77 6.46
CA VAL A 155 -15.47 3.36 5.14
C VAL A 155 -15.76 1.88 4.94
N GLU A 156 -16.50 1.55 3.89
CA GLU A 156 -16.68 0.20 3.39
C GLU A 156 -15.75 -0.01 2.18
N HIS A 157 -14.88 -1.01 2.28
CA HIS A 157 -13.89 -1.30 1.24
C HIS A 157 -14.48 -2.30 0.26
N LYS A 158 -14.41 -1.99 -1.04
CA LYS A 158 -14.69 -3.00 -2.09
C LYS A 158 -13.75 -4.19 -1.94
N GLU A 159 -12.45 -3.89 -1.84
CA GLU A 159 -11.39 -4.85 -1.61
C GLU A 159 -10.36 -4.22 -0.67
N MET A 160 -10.09 -4.90 0.44
CA MET A 160 -9.04 -4.53 1.38
C MET A 160 -8.07 -5.70 1.51
N VAL A 161 -6.79 -5.45 1.22
CA VAL A 161 -5.77 -6.50 1.12
C VAL A 161 -4.85 -6.46 2.35
N GLN A 162 -4.86 -7.55 3.12
CA GLN A 162 -3.77 -7.88 4.02
C GLN A 162 -2.68 -8.55 3.20
N PHE A 163 -1.52 -7.92 3.09
CA PHE A 163 -0.39 -8.42 2.29
C PHE A 163 0.84 -8.64 3.16
N ASN A 164 1.23 -9.91 3.31
CA ASN A 164 2.42 -10.39 4.00
C ASN A 164 2.76 -9.72 5.36
N CYS A 165 1.74 -9.42 6.16
CA CYS A 165 1.86 -8.85 7.51
C CYS A 165 1.07 -9.69 8.52
N THR A 166 1.35 -9.56 9.82
CA THR A 166 0.61 -10.32 10.84
C THR A 166 -0.82 -9.79 10.99
N ASP A 167 -1.71 -10.61 11.54
CA ASP A 167 -3.09 -10.18 11.81
C ASP A 167 -3.13 -9.01 12.79
N TRP A 168 -2.24 -9.01 13.78
CA TRP A 168 -2.13 -7.90 14.74
C TRP A 168 -1.68 -6.61 14.06
N ASP A 169 -0.60 -6.65 13.30
CA ASP A 169 -0.04 -5.45 12.66
C ASP A 169 -1.05 -4.83 11.69
N PHE A 170 -1.72 -5.68 10.91
CA PHE A 170 -2.79 -5.25 10.01
C PHE A 170 -3.93 -4.55 10.75
N MET A 171 -4.43 -5.13 11.85
CA MET A 171 -5.48 -4.52 12.66
C MET A 171 -5.05 -3.15 13.23
N ILE A 172 -3.82 -3.01 13.72
CA ILE A 172 -3.35 -1.71 14.24
C ILE A 172 -3.23 -0.67 13.13
N SER A 173 -2.66 -1.03 11.98
CA SER A 173 -2.55 -0.11 10.83
C SER A 173 -3.93 0.39 10.37
N ARG A 174 -4.94 -0.49 10.34
CA ARG A 174 -6.31 -0.12 9.97
C ARG A 174 -7.05 0.67 11.05
N ALA A 175 -6.81 0.37 12.32
CA ALA A 175 -7.33 1.16 13.44
C ALA A 175 -6.80 2.59 13.41
N GLU A 176 -5.50 2.77 13.19
CA GLU A 176 -4.88 4.09 13.09
C GLU A 176 -5.49 4.90 11.93
N ALA A 177 -5.71 4.29 10.76
CA ALA A 177 -6.34 4.96 9.61
C ALA A 177 -7.77 5.50 9.89
N ASN A 178 -8.44 5.03 10.95
CA ASN A 178 -9.80 5.43 11.34
C ASN A 178 -9.87 6.32 12.59
N SER A 179 -8.73 6.87 13.04
CA SER A 179 -8.61 7.58 14.33
C SER A 179 -8.99 6.71 15.54
N MET A 180 -8.81 5.40 15.43
CA MET A 180 -9.15 4.44 16.48
C MET A 180 -7.90 3.84 17.13
N LEU A 181 -8.07 3.38 18.36
CA LEU A 181 -7.06 2.70 19.14
C LEU A 181 -7.52 1.27 19.45
N VAL A 182 -6.57 0.34 19.47
CA VAL A 182 -6.81 -1.02 19.94
C VAL A 182 -6.34 -1.13 21.38
N ILE A 183 -7.26 -1.45 22.29
CA ILE A 183 -7.01 -1.53 23.73
C ILE A 183 -7.38 -2.91 24.23
N THR A 184 -6.50 -3.53 25.00
CA THR A 184 -6.87 -4.77 25.69
C THR A 184 -7.72 -4.43 26.91
N ASP A 185 -8.93 -4.99 26.99
CA ASP A 185 -9.76 -4.92 28.19
C ASP A 185 -9.98 -6.34 28.70
N ASN A 186 -9.14 -6.73 29.65
CA ASN A 186 -9.15 -8.07 30.22
C ASN A 186 -9.03 -9.16 29.13
N GLY A 187 -10.06 -9.98 28.92
CA GLY A 187 -10.06 -11.03 27.89
C GLY A 187 -10.56 -10.59 26.52
N LYS A 188 -10.80 -9.29 26.32
CA LYS A 188 -11.36 -8.70 25.10
C LYS A 188 -10.37 -7.73 24.45
N LEU A 189 -10.54 -7.48 23.15
CA LEU A 189 -9.91 -6.35 22.48
C LEU A 189 -10.97 -5.34 22.05
N LYS A 190 -10.77 -4.09 22.44
CA LYS A 190 -11.60 -2.96 22.10
C LYS A 190 -11.00 -2.19 20.94
N LEU A 191 -11.78 -1.90 19.91
CA LEU A 191 -11.47 -0.98 18.83
C LEU A 191 -12.42 0.22 18.93
N SER A 192 -11.90 1.39 19.29
CA SER A 192 -12.71 2.59 19.40
C SER A 192 -11.89 3.87 19.24
N LYS A 193 -12.55 4.98 18.90
CA LYS A 193 -11.94 6.31 19.05
C LYS A 193 -11.69 6.62 20.53
N PRO A 194 -10.66 7.39 20.89
CA PRO A 194 -10.49 7.87 22.26
C PRO A 194 -11.61 8.86 22.62
N ASP A 195 -12.26 8.66 23.77
CA ASP A 195 -13.25 9.60 24.29
C ASP A 195 -12.54 10.74 25.05
N LEU A 196 -12.15 11.77 24.30
CA LEU A 196 -11.42 12.92 24.85
C LEU A 196 -12.33 13.91 25.60
N ALA A 197 -13.66 13.75 25.49
CA ALA A 197 -14.64 14.56 26.21
C ALA A 197 -14.91 14.01 27.63
N ALA A 198 -14.55 12.74 27.88
CA ALA A 198 -14.80 12.05 29.14
C ALA A 198 -14.38 12.85 30.38
N THR A 199 -15.09 12.62 31.48
CA THR A 199 -14.72 13.15 32.78
C THR A 199 -13.45 12.45 33.29
N ALA A 200 -12.63 13.19 34.02
CA ALA A 200 -11.41 12.62 34.58
C ALA A 200 -11.77 11.56 35.63
N VAL A 201 -11.26 10.33 35.45
CA VAL A 201 -11.52 9.21 36.37
C VAL A 201 -10.76 9.36 37.70
N MET A 202 -9.71 10.18 37.69
CA MET A 202 -8.85 10.47 38.84
C MET A 202 -8.17 11.82 38.68
N GLU A 203 -8.00 12.52 39.81
CA GLU A 203 -7.12 13.68 39.93
C GLU A 203 -5.72 13.21 40.38
N LEU A 204 -4.69 13.64 39.66
CA LEU A 204 -3.28 13.39 39.94
C LEU A 204 -2.62 14.72 40.28
N LYS A 205 -2.39 14.94 41.57
CA LYS A 205 -1.99 16.25 42.10
C LYS A 205 -0.62 16.21 42.77
N PHE A 206 0.29 17.07 42.31
CA PHE A 206 1.59 17.28 42.96
C PHE A 206 1.41 17.82 44.38
N GLY A 207 2.16 17.23 45.32
CA GLY A 207 2.00 17.50 46.76
C GLY A 207 0.82 16.78 47.43
N ASN A 208 0.12 15.90 46.71
CA ASN A 208 -0.91 15.02 47.28
C ASN A 208 -0.66 13.54 46.91
N ASN A 209 -1.15 13.09 45.75
CA ASN A 209 -1.09 11.68 45.34
C ASN A 209 -0.19 11.43 44.12
N LEU A 210 0.36 12.47 43.50
CA LEU A 210 1.36 12.38 42.44
C LEU A 210 2.76 12.25 43.05
N LEU A 211 3.36 11.07 42.90
CA LEU A 211 4.64 10.68 43.49
C LEU A 211 5.84 10.98 42.59
N GLU A 212 5.71 10.69 41.29
CA GLU A 212 6.69 11.04 40.26
C GLU A 212 5.98 11.64 39.05
N PHE A 213 6.63 12.58 38.39
CA PHE A 213 6.10 13.21 37.19
C PHE A 213 7.26 13.60 36.27
N ASP A 214 7.15 13.25 35.00
CA ASP A 214 8.08 13.63 33.94
C ASP A 214 7.27 13.88 32.67
N ALA A 215 7.42 15.06 32.06
CA ALA A 215 6.60 15.46 30.93
C ALA A 215 7.33 16.44 30.02
N GLU A 216 7.00 16.36 28.73
CA GLU A 216 7.48 17.25 27.70
C GLU A 216 6.31 17.86 26.92
N MET A 217 6.58 19.03 26.35
CA MET A 217 5.71 19.67 25.38
C MET A 217 6.50 19.83 24.08
N ASP A 218 6.00 19.26 22.99
CA ASP A 218 6.71 19.18 21.71
C ASP A 218 5.94 19.91 20.61
N ALA A 219 6.59 20.91 20.02
CA ALA A 219 6.03 21.72 18.96
C ALA A 219 6.30 21.15 17.55
N ARG A 220 7.25 20.22 17.38
CA ARG A 220 7.74 19.74 16.07
C ARG A 220 6.65 19.08 15.20
N TYR A 221 5.59 18.60 15.84
CA TYR A 221 4.51 17.85 15.21
C TYR A 221 3.15 18.53 15.44
N GLN A 222 3.13 19.85 15.63
CA GLN A 222 1.90 20.62 15.79
C GLN A 222 1.61 21.37 14.50
N PHE A 223 0.39 21.20 13.99
CA PHE A 223 -0.09 21.80 12.75
C PHE A 223 -1.49 22.37 12.97
N ASP A 224 -1.80 23.50 12.32
CA ASP A 224 -3.15 24.05 12.23
C ASP A 224 -4.00 23.23 11.25
N THR A 225 -3.38 22.82 10.14
CA THR A 225 -4.06 22.13 9.04
C THR A 225 -3.36 20.81 8.71
N VAL A 226 -4.12 19.73 8.64
CA VAL A 226 -3.63 18.41 8.19
C VAL A 226 -4.48 17.99 7.01
N LYS A 227 -3.88 17.83 5.84
CA LYS A 227 -4.58 17.44 4.60
C LYS A 227 -4.28 16.01 4.22
N ALA A 228 -5.29 15.30 3.72
CA ALA A 228 -5.13 14.06 2.99
C ALA A 228 -5.51 14.30 1.52
N MET A 229 -4.68 13.81 0.60
CA MET A 229 -4.86 13.99 -0.84
C MET A 229 -4.91 12.63 -1.56
N GLY A 230 -5.81 12.55 -2.54
CA GLY A 230 -6.01 11.43 -3.47
C GLY A 230 -5.93 11.88 -4.93
N TRP A 231 -6.04 10.93 -5.86
CA TRP A 231 -6.15 11.20 -7.29
C TRP A 231 -7.50 10.74 -7.83
N ASP A 232 -8.25 11.61 -8.50
CA ASP A 232 -9.46 11.22 -9.22
C ASP A 232 -9.13 10.91 -10.69
N PRO A 233 -9.14 9.65 -11.14
CA PRO A 233 -8.83 9.29 -12.51
C PRO A 233 -9.92 9.71 -13.52
N ALA A 234 -11.15 9.98 -13.07
CA ALA A 234 -12.24 10.40 -13.95
C ALA A 234 -12.09 11.87 -14.35
N THR A 235 -11.69 12.74 -13.42
CA THR A 235 -11.44 14.17 -13.67
C THR A 235 -9.98 14.48 -13.98
N GLN A 236 -9.05 13.56 -13.66
CA GLN A 236 -7.59 13.76 -13.72
C GLN A 236 -7.11 14.90 -12.82
N GLU A 237 -7.68 15.02 -11.63
CA GLU A 237 -7.35 16.06 -10.65
C GLU A 237 -7.03 15.46 -9.28
N ALA A 238 -6.28 16.20 -8.47
CA ALA A 238 -6.08 15.88 -7.07
C ALA A 238 -7.33 16.22 -6.27
N VAL A 239 -7.79 15.29 -5.43
CA VAL A 239 -8.86 15.53 -4.46
C VAL A 239 -8.23 15.67 -3.08
N GLU A 240 -8.69 16.62 -2.27
CA GLU A 240 -8.13 16.87 -0.93
C GLU A 240 -9.20 17.01 0.15
N THR A 241 -8.80 16.76 1.39
CA THR A 241 -9.66 16.85 2.56
C THR A 241 -8.84 17.21 3.80
N GLU A 242 -9.36 18.14 4.60
CA GLU A 242 -8.74 18.55 5.87
C GLU A 242 -9.22 17.70 7.06
N GLY A 243 -8.31 17.37 7.95
CA GLY A 243 -8.61 16.65 9.19
C GLY A 243 -9.23 17.56 10.23
N THR A 244 -10.10 16.99 11.06
CA THR A 244 -10.78 17.69 12.14
C THR A 244 -10.16 17.36 13.49
N VAL A 245 -10.04 18.36 14.36
CA VAL A 245 -9.64 18.14 15.75
C VAL A 245 -10.71 17.26 16.43
N PRO A 246 -10.33 16.22 17.18
CA PRO A 246 -11.29 15.35 17.83
C PRO A 246 -12.30 16.11 18.70
N SER A 247 -13.58 15.76 18.57
CA SER A 247 -14.65 16.41 19.32
C SER A 247 -14.44 16.33 20.83
N GLY A 248 -14.61 17.47 21.51
CA GLY A 248 -14.49 17.55 22.97
C GLY A 248 -13.06 17.47 23.51
N PHE A 249 -12.04 17.41 22.64
CA PHE A 249 -10.65 17.49 23.06
C PHE A 249 -10.35 18.82 23.76
N GLN A 250 -10.01 18.72 25.05
CA GLN A 250 -9.51 19.85 25.83
C GLN A 250 -7.99 19.80 25.82
N GLN A 251 -7.37 20.84 25.28
CA GLN A 251 -5.92 20.89 25.19
C GLN A 251 -5.31 20.98 26.59
N GLN A 252 -4.39 20.07 26.89
CA GLN A 252 -3.61 20.11 28.12
C GLN A 252 -2.68 21.33 28.14
N GLY A 253 -2.58 21.98 29.29
CA GLY A 253 -1.77 23.18 29.49
C GLY A 253 -2.40 24.46 28.93
N ASN A 254 -1.69 25.58 29.13
CA ASN A 254 -2.11 26.92 28.72
C ASN A 254 -1.52 27.39 27.37
N VAL A 255 -0.89 26.51 26.59
CA VAL A 255 -0.38 26.82 25.24
C VAL A 255 -1.14 26.00 24.21
N SER A 256 -1.68 26.65 23.19
CA SER A 256 -2.47 25.95 22.17
C SER A 256 -1.58 25.25 21.13
N SER A 257 -2.08 24.18 20.50
CA SER A 257 -1.41 23.54 19.36
C SER A 257 -1.16 24.54 18.22
N SER A 258 -2.09 25.47 18.00
CA SER A 258 -1.98 26.50 16.96
C SER A 258 -0.86 27.49 17.25
N ASP A 259 -0.73 27.92 18.51
CA ASP A 259 0.39 28.76 18.93
C ASP A 259 1.71 28.05 18.65
N LEU A 260 1.83 26.75 18.94
CA LEU A 260 3.05 25.98 18.70
C LEU A 260 3.35 25.79 17.20
N ALA A 261 2.32 25.51 16.39
CA ALA A 261 2.45 25.40 14.94
C ALA A 261 3.06 26.69 14.34
N SER A 262 2.55 27.85 14.76
CA SER A 262 3.04 29.16 14.30
C SER A 262 4.51 29.45 14.64
N LYS A 263 5.12 28.71 15.58
CA LYS A 263 6.51 28.90 16.03
C LYS A 263 7.50 27.95 15.38
N THR A 264 7.05 26.92 14.68
CA THR A 264 7.93 25.84 14.17
C THR A 264 8.06 25.80 12.65
N GLY A 265 7.32 26.63 11.92
CA GLY A 265 7.42 26.75 10.47
C GLY A 265 6.07 26.55 9.80
N ASP A 266 6.01 25.64 8.83
CA ASP A 266 4.79 25.34 8.07
C ASP A 266 3.68 24.83 9.01
N ALA A 267 2.65 25.66 9.20
CA ALA A 267 1.48 25.31 10.02
C ALA A 267 0.54 24.30 9.34
N ALA A 268 0.87 23.84 8.13
CA ALA A 268 0.10 22.87 7.36
C ALA A 268 0.97 21.68 6.94
N ILE A 269 0.39 20.49 6.91
CA ILE A 269 1.05 19.27 6.43
C ILE A 269 0.12 18.47 5.52
N ASP A 270 0.67 17.97 4.41
CA ASP A 270 -0.03 17.17 3.42
C ASP A 270 0.39 15.70 3.48
N TYR A 271 -0.59 14.80 3.54
CA TYR A 271 -0.44 13.36 3.34
C TYR A 271 -1.00 12.98 1.97
N LYS A 272 -0.18 12.39 1.10
CA LYS A 272 -0.52 12.18 -0.32
C LYS A 272 -0.55 10.70 -0.65
N ASN A 273 -1.58 10.26 -1.36
CA ASN A 273 -1.68 8.95 -1.97
C ASN A 273 -2.15 9.12 -3.42
N ALA A 274 -1.43 8.57 -4.40
CA ALA A 274 -1.80 8.67 -5.81
C ALA A 274 -2.94 7.72 -6.22
N ALA A 275 -3.49 6.96 -5.27
CA ALA A 275 -4.62 6.07 -5.50
C ALA A 275 -5.97 6.82 -5.51
N PRO A 276 -6.98 6.27 -6.19
CA PRO A 276 -8.35 6.78 -6.18
C PRO A 276 -9.09 6.46 -4.89
N LEU A 277 -8.79 7.23 -3.84
CA LEU A 277 -9.46 7.12 -2.55
C LEU A 277 -10.76 7.94 -2.53
N THR A 278 -11.77 7.43 -1.83
CA THR A 278 -13.03 8.16 -1.65
C THR A 278 -12.85 9.34 -0.68
N GLU A 279 -13.68 10.37 -0.78
CA GLU A 279 -13.64 11.51 0.17
C GLU A 279 -13.82 11.06 1.63
N THR A 280 -14.67 10.04 1.87
CA THR A 280 -14.90 9.50 3.22
C THR A 280 -13.65 8.84 3.78
N GLU A 281 -12.87 8.15 2.93
CA GLU A 281 -11.60 7.55 3.32
C GLU A 281 -10.50 8.59 3.56
N LEU A 282 -10.39 9.59 2.68
CA LEU A 282 -9.47 10.72 2.88
C LEU A 282 -9.78 11.47 4.18
N ARG A 283 -11.06 11.70 4.50
CA ARG A 283 -11.48 12.32 5.77
C ARG A 283 -11.07 11.49 6.98
N ALA A 284 -11.34 10.19 6.95
CA ALA A 284 -10.97 9.29 8.05
C ALA A 284 -9.44 9.31 8.29
N TRP A 285 -8.66 9.30 7.21
CA TRP A 285 -7.21 9.37 7.27
C TRP A 285 -6.71 10.73 7.78
N ALA A 286 -7.25 11.84 7.30
CA ALA A 286 -6.88 13.18 7.75
C ALA A 286 -7.24 13.40 9.24
N ASP A 287 -8.43 12.98 9.67
CA ASP A 287 -8.86 13.01 11.07
C ASP A 287 -7.93 12.18 11.96
N ALA A 288 -7.48 11.01 11.49
CA ALA A 288 -6.53 10.18 12.20
C ALA A 288 -5.17 10.86 12.43
N GLN A 289 -4.62 11.48 11.38
CA GLN A 289 -3.38 12.23 11.48
C GLN A 289 -3.54 13.44 12.42
N MET A 290 -4.63 14.20 12.27
CA MET A 290 -4.95 15.34 13.15
C MET A 290 -5.06 14.93 14.62
N MET A 291 -5.73 13.81 14.91
CA MET A 291 -5.82 13.26 16.27
C MET A 291 -4.45 12.90 16.85
N LYS A 292 -3.57 12.27 16.07
CA LYS A 292 -2.21 11.92 16.53
C LYS A 292 -1.38 13.17 16.83
N HIS A 293 -1.36 14.15 15.93
CA HIS A 293 -0.65 15.40 16.15
C HIS A 293 -1.16 16.11 17.41
N SER A 294 -2.49 16.20 17.55
CA SER A 294 -3.13 16.80 18.73
C SER A 294 -2.74 16.13 20.04
N LEU A 295 -2.73 14.79 20.09
CA LEU A 295 -2.38 14.01 21.29
C LEU A 295 -0.86 13.88 21.51
N SER A 296 -0.02 14.28 20.55
CA SER A 296 1.45 14.29 20.68
C SER A 296 2.01 15.56 21.30
N LYS A 297 1.19 16.61 21.44
CA LYS A 297 1.62 17.91 21.97
C LYS A 297 2.28 17.80 23.35
N VAL A 298 1.64 17.07 24.25
CA VAL A 298 2.10 16.87 25.62
C VAL A 298 2.14 15.38 25.91
N ARG A 299 3.33 14.89 26.26
CA ARG A 299 3.59 13.49 26.54
C ARG A 299 4.40 13.36 27.82
N GLY A 300 4.29 12.22 28.48
CA GLY A 300 5.04 12.01 29.71
C GLY A 300 4.55 10.83 30.51
N ARG A 301 5.04 10.74 31.74
CA ARG A 301 4.63 9.75 32.73
C ARG A 301 4.32 10.36 34.09
N ALA A 302 3.41 9.72 34.80
CA ALA A 302 3.00 10.10 36.15
C ALA A 302 2.86 8.85 37.02
N LYS A 303 3.41 8.86 38.23
CA LYS A 303 3.32 7.76 39.19
C LYS A 303 2.47 8.16 40.39
N CYS A 304 1.58 7.29 40.82
CA CYS A 304 0.77 7.47 42.02
C CYS A 304 0.65 6.16 42.82
N GLN A 305 0.03 6.27 44.00
CA GLN A 305 -0.40 5.10 44.75
C GLN A 305 -1.39 4.27 43.90
N GLY A 306 -1.32 2.95 44.01
CA GLY A 306 -1.99 2.03 43.11
C GLY A 306 -3.50 2.25 42.98
N SER A 307 -4.04 2.23 41.77
CA SER A 307 -5.48 2.36 41.50
C SER A 307 -5.93 1.60 40.26
N ASP A 308 -7.05 0.91 40.37
CA ASP A 308 -7.74 0.19 39.29
C ASP A 308 -8.56 1.13 38.37
N LYS A 309 -8.73 2.40 38.76
CA LYS A 309 -9.47 3.41 37.99
C LYS A 309 -8.68 3.90 36.77
N LEU A 310 -7.35 3.93 36.86
CA LEU A 310 -6.48 4.32 35.78
C LEU A 310 -6.33 3.16 34.79
N LYS A 311 -6.85 3.33 33.58
CA LYS A 311 -6.82 2.35 32.49
C LYS A 311 -6.39 3.02 31.18
N CYS A 312 -5.93 2.24 30.21
CA CYS A 312 -5.65 2.79 28.88
C CYS A 312 -6.93 3.36 28.25
N GLY A 313 -6.83 4.51 27.60
CA GLY A 313 -7.93 5.15 26.89
C GLY A 313 -8.80 6.08 27.74
N VAL A 314 -8.54 6.22 29.04
CA VAL A 314 -9.31 7.10 29.94
C VAL A 314 -8.65 8.47 30.07
N ILE A 315 -9.40 9.43 30.63
CA ILE A 315 -8.91 10.75 30.98
C ILE A 315 -8.57 10.81 32.47
N ALA A 316 -7.40 11.34 32.82
CA ALA A 316 -7.04 11.78 34.16
C ALA A 316 -6.92 13.31 34.19
N ASN A 317 -6.91 13.92 35.38
CA ASN A 317 -6.67 15.36 35.52
C ASN A 317 -5.36 15.61 36.26
N LEU A 318 -4.39 16.22 35.59
CA LEU A 318 -3.12 16.61 36.20
C LEU A 318 -3.25 18.00 36.86
N GLN A 319 -2.82 18.11 38.12
CA GLN A 319 -2.82 19.37 38.85
C GLN A 319 -1.51 19.60 39.62
N GLY A 320 -1.07 20.85 39.67
CA GLY A 320 0.12 21.24 40.44
C GLY A 320 1.45 20.98 39.74
N ALA A 321 1.43 20.53 38.47
CA ALA A 321 2.62 20.31 37.64
C ALA A 321 3.01 21.55 36.80
N GLY A 322 2.43 22.72 37.13
CA GLY A 322 2.61 23.98 36.39
C GLY A 322 1.57 24.20 35.28
N GLU A 323 1.34 25.47 34.91
CA GLU A 323 0.29 25.85 33.94
C GLU A 323 0.50 25.24 32.54
N ARG A 324 1.73 24.88 32.19
CA ARG A 324 2.08 24.25 30.91
C ARG A 324 1.59 22.80 30.80
N PHE A 325 1.36 22.12 31.93
CA PHE A 325 1.08 20.68 31.96
C PHE A 325 -0.19 20.31 32.73
N ASN A 326 -0.79 21.24 33.47
CA ASN A 326 -2.05 20.99 34.15
C ASN A 326 -3.21 20.77 33.17
N GLY A 327 -4.20 19.97 33.59
CA GLY A 327 -5.47 19.77 32.87
C GLY A 327 -5.80 18.32 32.56
N LYS A 328 -6.87 18.14 31.77
CA LYS A 328 -7.32 16.84 31.29
C LYS A 328 -6.23 16.20 30.42
N THR A 329 -5.92 14.95 30.71
CA THR A 329 -4.77 14.23 30.18
C THR A 329 -5.21 12.83 29.75
N PHE A 330 -4.95 12.48 28.50
CA PHE A 330 -5.30 11.17 27.94
C PHE A 330 -4.25 10.11 28.33
N ILE A 331 -4.69 9.04 28.98
CA ILE A 331 -3.81 7.95 29.44
C ILE A 331 -3.63 6.93 28.32
N SER A 332 -2.39 6.78 27.84
CA SER A 332 -2.02 5.88 26.74
C SER A 332 -1.39 4.57 27.21
N ALA A 333 -0.78 4.54 28.39
CA ALA A 333 -0.31 3.32 29.02
C ALA A 333 -0.50 3.32 30.53
N VAL A 334 -0.60 2.14 31.13
CA VAL A 334 -0.71 1.93 32.57
C VAL A 334 0.16 0.76 32.97
N ARG A 335 1.03 0.97 33.96
CA ARG A 335 1.84 -0.05 34.63
C ARG A 335 1.44 -0.14 36.09
N HIS A 336 0.94 -1.29 36.51
CA HIS A 336 0.79 -1.62 37.92
C HIS A 336 2.01 -2.39 38.39
N GLU A 337 2.59 -2.00 39.52
CA GLU A 337 3.68 -2.72 40.17
C GLU A 337 3.29 -3.03 41.61
N ILE A 338 3.23 -4.32 41.93
CA ILE A 338 2.94 -4.82 43.27
C ILE A 338 4.19 -5.53 43.78
N ASN A 339 4.81 -4.96 44.82
CA ASN A 339 6.08 -5.42 45.37
C ASN A 339 6.15 -5.06 46.86
N GLN A 340 6.66 -5.97 47.68
CA GLN A 340 6.88 -5.75 49.13
C GLN A 340 5.65 -5.17 49.87
N GLY A 341 4.45 -5.62 49.52
CA GLY A 341 3.20 -5.13 50.14
C GLY A 341 2.83 -3.69 49.77
N ASN A 342 3.45 -3.11 48.74
CA ASN A 342 3.05 -1.84 48.14
C ASN A 342 2.52 -2.06 46.71
N TRP A 343 1.60 -1.20 46.28
CA TRP A 343 1.07 -1.16 44.93
C TRP A 343 1.23 0.25 44.36
N LEU A 344 1.98 0.38 43.28
CA LEU A 344 2.16 1.64 42.56
C LEU A 344 1.52 1.54 41.17
N THR A 345 1.01 2.66 40.67
CA THR A 345 0.53 2.79 39.29
C THR A 345 1.31 3.89 38.60
N ASP A 346 1.97 3.54 37.51
CA ASP A 346 2.72 4.44 36.63
C ASP A 346 1.94 4.54 35.32
N VAL A 347 1.54 5.75 34.92
CA VAL A 347 0.79 5.97 33.69
C VAL A 347 1.64 6.73 32.69
N GLU A 348 1.55 6.36 31.42
CA GLU A 348 2.01 7.19 30.31
C GLU A 348 0.81 7.94 29.74
N PHE A 349 1.04 9.17 29.28
CA PHE A 349 0.01 10.01 28.69
C PHE A 349 0.47 10.69 27.40
N GLY A 350 -0.52 11.10 26.59
CA GLY A 350 -0.30 11.55 25.21
C GLY A 350 -0.01 10.38 24.26
N LEU A 351 0.17 10.67 22.97
CA LEU A 351 0.45 9.66 21.94
C LEU A 351 1.68 10.03 21.10
N SER A 352 2.38 9.01 20.59
CA SER A 352 3.45 9.22 19.59
C SER A 352 2.85 9.82 18.31
N SER A 353 3.53 10.81 17.72
CA SER A 353 3.20 11.34 16.39
C SER A 353 3.55 10.34 15.28
N GLN A 354 4.46 9.37 15.55
CA GLN A 354 4.86 8.36 14.58
C GLN A 354 3.75 7.31 14.39
N LEU A 355 3.62 6.80 13.17
CA LEU A 355 2.67 5.74 12.84
C LEU A 355 3.16 4.38 13.32
N PHE A 356 2.24 3.47 13.62
CA PHE A 356 2.61 2.12 14.03
C PHE A 356 3.51 1.44 13.00
N ILE A 357 3.21 1.63 11.70
CA ILE A 357 3.95 1.05 10.58
C ILE A 357 5.36 1.61 10.40
N THR A 358 5.67 2.80 10.94
CA THR A 358 7.03 3.35 10.91
C THR A 358 7.87 2.88 12.09
N GLU A 359 7.22 2.59 13.23
CA GLU A 359 7.90 2.11 14.43
C GLU A 359 8.16 0.59 14.42
N HIS A 360 7.43 -0.19 13.61
CA HIS A 360 7.48 -1.66 13.61
C HIS A 360 7.71 -2.22 12.21
N ASP A 361 8.36 -3.38 12.17
CA ASP A 361 8.58 -4.14 10.95
C ASP A 361 7.29 -4.85 10.49
N VAL A 362 6.39 -4.09 9.87
CA VAL A 362 5.10 -4.59 9.35
C VAL A 362 5.27 -5.22 7.96
N ASN A 363 6.07 -4.59 7.11
CA ASN A 363 6.30 -5.02 5.73
C ASN A 363 7.38 -6.11 5.66
N PRO A 364 7.36 -7.01 4.68
CA PRO A 364 8.41 -8.02 4.56
C PRO A 364 9.72 -7.39 4.08
N PHE A 365 10.84 -8.06 4.36
CA PHE A 365 12.12 -7.69 3.77
C PHE A 365 12.08 -7.84 2.24
N PRO A 366 12.76 -6.94 1.49
CA PRO A 366 13.08 -7.14 0.09
C PRO A 366 13.69 -8.53 -0.16
N ALA A 367 13.40 -9.13 -1.31
CA ALA A 367 13.80 -10.50 -1.66
C ALA A 367 13.45 -11.55 -0.59
N ALA A 368 12.41 -11.29 0.21
CA ALA A 368 11.99 -12.09 1.36
C ALA A 368 13.10 -12.36 2.40
N GLY A 369 14.16 -11.56 2.41
CA GLY A 369 15.34 -11.78 3.27
C GLY A 369 16.20 -12.98 2.88
N LEU A 370 16.00 -13.57 1.69
CA LEU A 370 16.83 -14.68 1.18
C LEU A 370 18.22 -14.19 0.73
N LEU A 371 18.28 -12.95 0.24
CA LEU A 371 19.48 -12.25 -0.17
C LEU A 371 19.25 -10.73 -0.09
N PRO A 372 20.30 -9.90 -0.15
CA PRO A 372 20.12 -8.47 -0.34
C PRO A 372 19.32 -8.18 -1.62
N GLY A 373 18.23 -7.42 -1.49
CA GLY A 373 17.36 -7.06 -2.60
C GLY A 373 17.88 -5.86 -3.41
N VAL A 374 17.34 -5.71 -4.62
CA VAL A 374 17.55 -4.54 -5.49
C VAL A 374 16.39 -3.58 -5.31
N ASN A 375 16.68 -2.32 -4.97
CA ASN A 375 15.66 -1.30 -4.82
C ASN A 375 15.59 -0.45 -6.10
N GLY A 376 14.38 -0.23 -6.61
CA GLY A 376 14.13 0.60 -7.78
C GLY A 376 14.49 -0.07 -9.12
N LEU A 377 14.29 0.68 -10.20
CA LEU A 377 14.57 0.22 -11.57
C LEU A 377 16.06 0.25 -11.87
N GLN A 378 16.53 -0.68 -12.69
CA GLN A 378 17.94 -0.78 -13.12
C GLN A 378 18.05 -0.70 -14.64
N ALA A 379 19.18 -0.18 -15.14
CA ALA A 379 19.51 -0.24 -16.56
C ALA A 379 20.27 -1.54 -16.88
N GLY A 380 20.01 -2.10 -18.06
CA GLY A 380 20.70 -3.27 -18.58
C GLY A 380 20.95 -3.15 -20.08
N VAL A 381 21.86 -3.97 -20.59
CA VAL A 381 22.18 -4.05 -22.02
C VAL A 381 21.93 -5.47 -22.51
N VAL A 382 21.14 -5.61 -23.57
CA VAL A 382 20.82 -6.92 -24.13
C VAL A 382 22.05 -7.57 -24.74
N THR A 383 22.30 -8.83 -24.41
CA THR A 383 23.47 -9.60 -24.90
C THR A 383 23.07 -10.80 -25.76
N GLN A 384 21.91 -11.41 -25.54
CA GLN A 384 21.46 -12.58 -26.29
C GLN A 384 19.92 -12.68 -26.32
N LEU A 385 19.37 -13.11 -27.46
CA LEU A 385 17.92 -13.22 -27.69
C LEU A 385 17.42 -14.67 -27.77
N GLU A 386 18.29 -15.62 -28.10
CA GLU A 386 17.94 -17.03 -28.37
C GLU A 386 18.57 -17.97 -27.33
N ASP A 387 18.23 -19.26 -27.41
CA ASP A 387 18.77 -20.31 -26.54
C ASP A 387 18.57 -20.07 -25.03
N ASP A 388 17.40 -19.53 -24.65
CA ASP A 388 16.98 -19.50 -23.25
C ASP A 388 16.99 -20.94 -22.68
N PRO A 389 17.83 -21.25 -21.67
CA PRO A 389 17.95 -22.60 -21.12
C PRO A 389 16.66 -23.16 -20.52
N LEU A 390 15.68 -22.32 -20.18
CA LEU A 390 14.38 -22.74 -19.65
C LEU A 390 13.25 -22.66 -20.68
N GLY A 391 13.49 -22.08 -21.86
CA GLY A 391 12.47 -21.92 -22.89
C GLY A 391 11.30 -21.01 -22.49
N GLU A 392 11.53 -20.01 -21.63
CA GLU A 392 10.52 -19.11 -21.06
C GLU A 392 10.46 -17.77 -21.81
N ASP A 393 10.90 -17.76 -23.07
CA ASP A 393 11.02 -16.58 -23.93
C ASP A 393 11.80 -15.42 -23.28
N ARG A 394 12.82 -15.73 -22.48
CA ARG A 394 13.67 -14.72 -21.82
C ARG A 394 14.73 -14.17 -22.76
N VAL A 395 15.21 -12.98 -22.41
CA VAL A 395 16.32 -12.28 -23.08
C VAL A 395 17.48 -12.16 -22.08
N LEU A 396 18.71 -12.45 -22.51
CA LEU A 396 19.88 -12.28 -21.66
C LEU A 396 20.26 -10.80 -21.63
N VAL A 397 20.35 -10.26 -20.42
CA VAL A 397 20.64 -8.85 -20.18
C VAL A 397 21.81 -8.72 -19.24
N LYS A 398 22.84 -8.01 -19.68
CA LYS A 398 23.98 -7.63 -18.85
C LYS A 398 23.64 -6.40 -18.01
N MET A 399 24.02 -6.44 -16.74
CA MET A 399 23.89 -5.31 -15.80
C MET A 399 25.28 -4.81 -15.41
N PRO A 400 25.85 -3.82 -16.12
CA PRO A 400 27.26 -3.45 -15.96
C PRO A 400 27.65 -2.96 -14.56
N LEU A 401 26.70 -2.39 -13.80
CA LEU A 401 26.93 -1.92 -12.44
C LEU A 401 26.85 -3.03 -11.38
N VAL A 402 26.28 -4.20 -11.73
CA VAL A 402 26.23 -5.37 -10.86
C VAL A 402 27.48 -6.22 -11.10
N ASP A 403 27.70 -6.62 -12.34
CA ASP A 403 28.89 -7.34 -12.77
C ASP A 403 29.21 -6.99 -14.23
N LYS A 404 30.31 -6.27 -14.42
CA LYS A 404 30.76 -5.83 -15.75
C LYS A 404 31.37 -6.97 -16.58
N ASP A 405 31.76 -8.07 -15.97
CA ASP A 405 32.47 -9.18 -16.62
C ASP A 405 31.54 -10.37 -16.89
N ALA A 406 30.36 -10.43 -16.25
CA ALA A 406 29.33 -11.43 -16.51
C ALA A 406 28.70 -11.30 -17.92
N GLU A 407 28.18 -12.42 -18.43
CA GLU A 407 27.41 -12.51 -19.68
C GLU A 407 26.02 -11.87 -19.56
N GLY A 408 25.41 -11.95 -18.37
CA GLY A 408 24.14 -11.33 -18.02
C GLY A 408 23.23 -12.23 -17.19
N ILE A 409 22.00 -11.76 -16.98
CA ILE A 409 20.91 -12.50 -16.34
C ILE A 409 19.75 -12.65 -17.32
N TRP A 410 19.07 -13.79 -17.29
CA TRP A 410 17.88 -14.02 -18.12
C TRP A 410 16.68 -13.26 -17.54
N ALA A 411 16.14 -12.33 -18.33
CA ALA A 411 15.00 -11.49 -17.95
C ALA A 411 13.79 -11.79 -18.85
N ARG A 412 12.59 -11.86 -18.26
CA ARG A 412 11.33 -11.89 -19.03
C ARG A 412 11.05 -10.52 -19.63
N HIS A 413 10.29 -10.45 -20.72
CA HIS A 413 9.94 -9.18 -21.37
C HIS A 413 8.45 -8.85 -21.19
N ALA A 414 8.14 -7.69 -20.61
CA ALA A 414 6.79 -7.18 -20.54
C ALA A 414 6.37 -6.63 -21.91
N LEU A 415 5.32 -7.21 -22.49
CA LEU A 415 4.80 -6.87 -23.82
C LEU A 415 3.41 -6.22 -23.71
N PRO A 416 3.04 -5.29 -24.63
CA PRO A 416 1.69 -4.71 -24.68
C PRO A 416 0.56 -5.74 -24.76
N ASP A 417 0.80 -6.89 -25.39
CA ASP A 417 -0.09 -8.04 -25.36
C ASP A 417 0.72 -9.34 -25.41
N ALA A 418 0.39 -10.31 -24.57
CA ALA A 418 1.04 -11.62 -24.53
C ALA A 418 0.02 -12.68 -24.09
N GLY A 419 -0.33 -13.60 -24.98
CA GLY A 419 -1.25 -14.69 -24.70
C GLY A 419 -1.02 -15.88 -25.62
N ASP A 420 -1.81 -16.94 -25.42
CA ASP A 420 -1.77 -18.10 -26.30
C ASP A 420 -2.15 -17.70 -27.73
N SER A 421 -1.23 -17.91 -28.67
CA SER A 421 -1.41 -17.65 -30.10
C SER A 421 -1.81 -16.21 -30.44
N ARG A 422 -1.53 -15.24 -29.55
CA ARG A 422 -1.79 -13.80 -29.76
C ARG A 422 -0.78 -12.96 -28.97
N GLY A 423 -0.45 -11.78 -29.46
CA GLY A 423 0.38 -10.83 -28.73
C GLY A 423 1.10 -9.85 -29.63
N SER A 424 1.89 -8.98 -29.01
CA SER A 424 2.85 -8.12 -29.70
C SER A 424 4.22 -8.80 -29.73
N PHE A 425 4.90 -8.72 -30.87
CA PHE A 425 6.23 -9.30 -31.04
C PHE A 425 7.23 -8.23 -31.49
N PHE A 426 7.83 -7.56 -30.51
CA PHE A 426 8.88 -6.56 -30.69
C PHE A 426 9.95 -6.82 -29.64
N ARG A 427 10.96 -7.64 -29.98
CA ARG A 427 12.07 -7.90 -29.08
C ARG A 427 13.13 -6.80 -29.20
N PRO A 428 13.84 -6.47 -28.09
CA PRO A 428 15.00 -5.60 -28.18
C PRO A 428 16.08 -6.25 -29.05
N GLU A 429 17.01 -5.46 -29.58
CA GLU A 429 18.16 -5.96 -30.32
C GLU A 429 19.37 -6.14 -29.37
N VAL A 430 20.33 -6.97 -29.77
CA VAL A 430 21.60 -7.09 -29.03
C VAL A 430 22.30 -5.73 -28.99
N GLY A 431 22.69 -5.32 -27.78
CA GLY A 431 23.30 -4.04 -27.47
C GLY A 431 22.30 -2.93 -27.11
N ASP A 432 20.99 -3.16 -27.15
CA ASP A 432 19.99 -2.16 -26.72
C ASP A 432 19.98 -1.98 -25.21
N GLU A 433 19.74 -0.73 -24.79
CA GLU A 433 19.55 -0.37 -23.39
C GLU A 433 18.09 -0.60 -22.99
N VAL A 434 17.92 -1.36 -21.91
CA VAL A 434 16.62 -1.76 -21.35
C VAL A 434 16.49 -1.35 -19.89
N VAL A 435 15.25 -1.13 -19.46
CA VAL A 435 14.92 -0.90 -18.04
C VAL A 435 14.41 -2.20 -17.42
N LEU A 436 15.03 -2.60 -16.31
CA LEU A 436 14.71 -3.80 -15.55
C LEU A 436 13.96 -3.45 -14.26
N GLY A 437 12.85 -4.14 -14.03
CA GLY A 437 12.23 -4.31 -12.71
C GLY A 437 12.51 -5.70 -12.15
N PHE A 438 12.40 -5.87 -10.83
CA PHE A 438 12.70 -7.13 -10.14
C PHE A 438 11.49 -7.58 -9.33
N ILE A 439 11.06 -8.82 -9.53
CA ILE A 439 9.91 -9.37 -8.80
C ILE A 439 10.32 -9.53 -7.32
N ASN A 440 9.56 -8.89 -6.43
CA ASN A 440 9.82 -8.88 -4.98
C ASN A 440 11.23 -8.36 -4.64
N ASP A 441 11.78 -7.44 -5.46
CA ASP A 441 13.13 -6.90 -5.33
C ASP A 441 14.23 -7.96 -5.37
N ASP A 442 13.94 -9.17 -5.89
CA ASP A 442 14.90 -10.27 -5.98
C ASP A 442 15.74 -10.15 -7.28
N PRO A 443 17.07 -9.92 -7.19
CA PRO A 443 17.92 -9.74 -8.36
C PRO A 443 17.94 -10.94 -9.32
N ARG A 444 17.49 -12.13 -8.88
CA ARG A 444 17.41 -13.33 -9.70
C ARG A 444 16.21 -13.34 -10.65
N HIS A 445 15.24 -12.43 -10.46
CA HIS A 445 13.95 -12.42 -11.13
C HIS A 445 13.68 -11.10 -11.86
N ALA A 446 14.52 -10.79 -12.84
CA ALA A 446 14.41 -9.58 -13.65
C ALA A 446 13.29 -9.66 -14.71
N VAL A 447 12.68 -8.51 -14.98
CA VAL A 447 11.70 -8.27 -16.05
C VAL A 447 12.06 -6.99 -16.78
N ILE A 448 12.24 -7.06 -18.09
CA ILE A 448 12.36 -5.89 -18.98
C ILE A 448 11.01 -5.21 -19.06
N LEU A 449 10.95 -3.93 -18.64
CA LEU A 449 9.74 -3.10 -18.67
C LEU A 449 9.65 -2.23 -19.92
N GLY A 450 10.77 -2.00 -20.59
CA GLY A 450 10.86 -1.14 -21.77
C GLY A 450 12.30 -0.87 -22.17
N MET A 451 12.45 0.00 -23.16
CA MET A 451 13.74 0.38 -23.78
C MET A 451 13.93 1.89 -23.65
N LEU A 452 15.18 2.34 -23.65
CA LEU A 452 15.53 3.76 -23.57
C LEU A 452 16.33 4.21 -24.79
N ASN A 453 15.99 5.38 -25.31
CA ASN A 453 16.84 6.10 -26.25
C ASN A 453 17.93 6.88 -25.50
N SER A 454 19.08 7.05 -26.14
CA SER A 454 20.21 7.80 -25.59
C SER A 454 20.87 8.66 -26.68
N SER A 455 21.86 9.47 -26.32
CA SER A 455 22.63 10.23 -27.32
C SER A 455 23.42 9.32 -28.29
N ALA A 456 23.76 8.11 -27.86
CA ALA A 456 24.40 7.10 -28.71
C ALA A 456 23.39 6.33 -29.59
N LYS A 457 22.13 6.22 -29.13
CA LYS A 457 21.01 5.58 -29.83
C LYS A 457 19.77 6.50 -29.83
N PRO A 458 19.81 7.62 -30.58
CA PRO A 458 18.77 8.63 -30.52
C PRO A 458 17.45 8.10 -31.09
N ALA A 459 16.34 8.73 -30.71
CA ALA A 459 15.04 8.45 -31.30
C ALA A 459 15.04 8.80 -32.79
N VAL A 460 14.23 8.08 -33.58
CA VAL A 460 14.15 8.29 -35.04
C VAL A 460 13.59 9.69 -35.36
N ILE A 461 12.69 10.20 -34.51
CA ILE A 461 12.12 11.55 -34.63
C ILE A 461 12.80 12.46 -33.61
N GLN A 462 13.28 13.62 -34.05
CA GLN A 462 13.73 14.67 -33.15
C GLN A 462 12.52 15.32 -32.46
N ALA A 463 12.53 15.35 -31.13
CA ALA A 463 11.44 15.92 -30.35
C ALA A 463 11.18 17.40 -30.69
N LYS A 464 9.90 17.75 -30.81
CA LYS A 464 9.39 19.12 -30.96
C LYS A 464 8.11 19.25 -30.14
N ASP A 465 7.86 20.43 -29.57
CA ASP A 465 6.69 20.69 -28.72
C ASP A 465 5.35 20.44 -29.45
N THR A 466 5.32 20.61 -30.77
CA THR A 466 4.12 20.37 -31.58
C THR A 466 3.80 18.89 -31.78
N ASN A 467 4.82 18.02 -31.76
CA ASN A 467 4.72 16.55 -31.79
C ASN A 467 3.72 15.96 -32.82
N HIS A 468 3.75 16.45 -34.07
CA HIS A 468 2.82 16.01 -35.11
C HIS A 468 3.17 14.64 -35.73
N GLU A 469 4.41 14.18 -35.62
CA GLU A 469 4.90 12.95 -36.27
C GLU A 469 4.99 11.80 -35.25
N LYS A 470 4.36 10.67 -35.56
CA LYS A 470 4.30 9.47 -34.69
C LYS A 470 4.39 8.22 -35.56
N GLY A 471 4.96 7.13 -35.05
CA GLY A 471 4.98 5.89 -35.82
C GLY A 471 5.95 4.84 -35.32
N PHE A 472 6.05 3.77 -36.11
CA PHE A 472 6.97 2.66 -35.90
C PHE A 472 7.97 2.61 -37.03
N VAL A 473 9.24 2.38 -36.68
CA VAL A 473 10.32 2.19 -37.65
C VAL A 473 11.11 0.97 -37.23
N THR A 474 11.21 0.00 -38.12
CA THR A 474 12.02 -1.21 -37.91
C THR A 474 13.49 -0.94 -38.23
N ARG A 475 14.39 -1.85 -37.84
CA ARG A 475 15.84 -1.76 -38.14
C ARG A 475 16.13 -1.57 -39.63
N GLU A 476 15.39 -2.26 -40.50
CA GLU A 476 15.50 -2.15 -41.96
C GLU A 476 14.64 -1.00 -42.52
N LYS A 477 14.26 -0.01 -41.70
CA LYS A 477 13.56 1.22 -42.10
C LYS A 477 12.20 1.01 -42.78
N MET A 478 11.51 -0.10 -42.50
CA MET A 478 10.07 -0.22 -42.81
C MET A 478 9.29 0.60 -41.80
N THR A 479 8.28 1.34 -42.26
CA THR A 479 7.56 2.32 -41.44
C THR A 479 6.05 2.12 -41.45
N ILE A 480 5.44 2.45 -40.31
CA ILE A 480 4.04 2.83 -40.20
C ILE A 480 4.04 4.23 -39.58
N TRP A 481 3.61 5.24 -40.34
CA TRP A 481 3.83 6.65 -40.03
C TRP A 481 2.52 7.43 -39.99
N PHE A 482 2.40 8.30 -39.00
CA PHE A 482 1.27 9.19 -38.78
C PHE A 482 1.75 10.64 -38.74
N ASN A 483 0.99 11.53 -39.38
CA ASN A 483 1.19 12.98 -39.26
C ASN A 483 -0.15 13.63 -38.90
N ASP A 484 -0.26 14.20 -37.70
CA ASP A 484 -1.51 14.78 -37.20
C ASP A 484 -1.84 16.16 -37.79
N GLU A 485 -0.83 16.90 -38.25
CA GLU A 485 -1.02 18.21 -38.89
C GLU A 485 -1.69 18.03 -40.26
N LYS A 486 -1.17 17.10 -41.05
CA LYS A 486 -1.67 16.77 -42.39
C LYS A 486 -2.73 15.68 -42.40
N LYS A 487 -2.95 15.03 -41.25
CA LYS A 487 -3.81 13.85 -41.06
C LYS A 487 -3.50 12.77 -42.09
N THR A 488 -2.24 12.37 -42.16
CA THR A 488 -1.79 11.32 -43.08
C THR A 488 -1.41 10.04 -42.35
N ILE A 489 -1.73 8.90 -42.95
CA ILE A 489 -1.25 7.57 -42.54
C ILE A 489 -0.48 6.97 -43.70
N GLU A 490 0.75 6.54 -43.46
CA GLU A 490 1.61 5.93 -44.48
C GLU A 490 2.25 4.64 -43.99
N ILE A 491 2.11 3.56 -44.76
CA ILE A 491 2.90 2.33 -44.59
C ILE A 491 3.89 2.31 -45.73
N SER A 492 5.19 2.23 -45.44
CA SER A 492 6.22 2.28 -46.48
C SER A 492 7.41 1.36 -46.23
N THR A 493 8.07 1.00 -47.32
CA THR A 493 9.31 0.22 -47.33
C THR A 493 10.45 1.05 -47.96
N PRO A 494 11.72 0.78 -47.61
CA PRO A 494 12.85 1.57 -48.13
C PRO A 494 13.00 1.54 -49.65
N ALA A 495 12.49 0.48 -50.30
CA ALA A 495 12.55 0.33 -51.74
C ALA A 495 11.52 1.20 -52.49
N GLY A 496 10.60 1.87 -51.79
CA GLY A 496 9.64 2.81 -52.38
C GLY A 496 8.22 2.27 -52.54
N ASN A 497 7.90 1.08 -52.01
CA ASN A 497 6.51 0.63 -51.92
C ASN A 497 5.80 1.36 -50.79
N SER A 498 4.61 1.91 -51.04
CA SER A 498 3.82 2.59 -50.01
C SER A 498 2.30 2.54 -50.20
N ILE A 499 1.59 2.63 -49.08
CA ILE A 499 0.15 2.91 -49.00
C ILE A 499 0.02 4.20 -48.20
N LYS A 500 -0.64 5.21 -48.77
CA LYS A 500 -0.83 6.52 -48.13
C LYS A 500 -2.28 6.96 -48.15
N LEU A 501 -2.82 7.26 -46.98
CA LEU A 501 -4.10 7.95 -46.78
C LEU A 501 -3.77 9.40 -46.41
N ASP A 502 -4.30 10.38 -47.15
CA ASP A 502 -3.85 11.77 -47.09
C ASP A 502 -5.05 12.74 -47.14
N GLU A 503 -5.50 13.25 -45.99
CA GLU A 503 -6.61 14.21 -45.98
C GLU A 503 -6.19 15.61 -46.48
N ASP A 504 -4.97 16.04 -46.22
CA ASP A 504 -4.43 17.33 -46.70
C ASP A 504 -4.36 17.34 -48.23
N GLY A 505 -3.79 16.29 -48.81
CA GLY A 505 -3.78 16.03 -50.25
C GLY A 505 -5.13 15.59 -50.82
N LYS A 506 -6.12 15.29 -49.95
CA LYS A 506 -7.45 14.76 -50.30
C LYS A 506 -7.39 13.54 -51.23
N GLN A 507 -6.50 12.61 -50.91
CA GLN A 507 -6.24 11.45 -51.74
C GLN A 507 -5.87 10.18 -50.96
N ILE A 508 -6.08 9.03 -51.60
CA ILE A 508 -5.54 7.73 -51.19
C ILE A 508 -4.63 7.25 -52.32
N ALA A 509 -3.41 6.84 -52.01
CA ALA A 509 -2.43 6.39 -52.99
C ALA A 509 -1.81 5.04 -52.60
N LEU A 510 -1.70 4.13 -53.57
CA LEU A 510 -0.92 2.90 -53.49
C LEU A 510 0.18 2.97 -54.55
N LYS A 511 1.43 2.82 -54.13
CA LYS A 511 2.63 2.92 -54.99
C LYS A 511 3.51 1.71 -54.81
N ASP A 512 4.08 1.22 -55.91
CA ASP A 512 5.17 0.26 -55.86
C ASP A 512 6.52 0.92 -56.19
N GLN A 513 7.59 0.18 -55.93
CA GLN A 513 8.96 0.55 -56.24
C GLN A 513 9.28 0.65 -57.75
N HIS A 514 8.35 0.27 -58.62
CA HIS A 514 8.53 0.26 -60.08
C HIS A 514 7.85 1.45 -60.77
N GLY A 515 7.10 2.26 -60.02
CA GLY A 515 6.39 3.46 -60.47
C GLY A 515 4.95 3.22 -60.93
N ASN A 516 4.39 2.05 -60.64
CA ASN A 516 2.96 1.81 -60.79
C ASN A 516 2.19 2.46 -59.62
N GLU A 517 1.02 3.01 -59.92
CA GLU A 517 0.26 3.84 -58.96
C GLU A 517 -1.25 3.68 -59.12
N ILE A 518 -1.95 3.57 -57.99
CA ILE A 518 -3.41 3.73 -57.92
C ILE A 518 -3.69 4.92 -57.01
N THR A 519 -4.41 5.92 -57.53
CA THR A 519 -4.75 7.14 -56.79
C THR A 519 -6.24 7.41 -56.83
N MET A 520 -6.86 7.61 -55.67
CA MET A 520 -8.25 8.03 -55.51
C MET A 520 -8.27 9.45 -54.95
N SER A 521 -8.94 10.39 -55.61
CA SER A 521 -9.03 11.79 -55.19
C SER A 521 -10.40 12.40 -55.55
N LYS A 522 -10.56 13.71 -55.31
CA LYS A 522 -11.73 14.49 -55.77
C LYS A 522 -11.96 14.41 -57.30
N ASP A 523 -10.90 14.15 -58.05
CA ASP A 523 -10.93 14.11 -59.52
C ASP A 523 -11.27 12.70 -60.04
N GLY A 524 -11.46 11.72 -59.14
CA GLY A 524 -11.84 10.34 -59.47
C GLY A 524 -10.75 9.32 -59.09
N ILE A 525 -10.72 8.22 -59.83
CA ILE A 525 -9.77 7.12 -59.62
C ILE A 525 -8.85 7.02 -60.84
N THR A 526 -7.54 7.07 -60.61
CA THR A 526 -6.51 6.86 -61.64
C THR A 526 -5.76 5.57 -61.35
N ILE A 527 -5.63 4.71 -62.36
CA ILE A 527 -4.77 3.53 -62.34
C ILE A 527 -3.69 3.74 -63.40
N LYS A 528 -2.43 3.82 -62.98
CA LYS A 528 -1.27 4.02 -63.84
C LYS A 528 -0.35 2.81 -63.78
N SER A 529 -0.15 2.19 -64.95
CA SER A 529 0.89 1.17 -65.17
C SER A 529 1.97 1.76 -66.07
N ILE A 530 3.24 1.51 -65.75
CA ILE A 530 4.37 1.88 -66.63
C ILE A 530 4.56 0.84 -67.74
N LYS A 531 3.98 -0.34 -67.59
CA LYS A 531 3.97 -1.41 -68.60
C LYS A 531 2.52 -1.81 -68.91
N ASP A 532 2.30 -3.08 -69.21
CA ASP A 532 0.98 -3.60 -69.52
C ASP A 532 0.02 -3.44 -68.34
N LEU A 533 -1.23 -3.07 -68.62
CA LEU A 533 -2.36 -3.12 -67.70
C LEU A 533 -3.33 -4.18 -68.23
N THR A 534 -3.40 -5.33 -67.57
CA THR A 534 -4.29 -6.44 -67.96
C THR A 534 -5.46 -6.53 -66.99
N LEU A 535 -6.69 -6.47 -67.53
CA LEU A 535 -7.93 -6.74 -66.80
C LEU A 535 -8.53 -8.02 -67.38
N ASP A 536 -8.55 -9.10 -66.60
CA ASP A 536 -9.01 -10.42 -67.03
C ASP A 536 -10.03 -11.01 -66.04
N ALA A 537 -11.09 -11.63 -66.58
CA ALA A 537 -12.16 -12.27 -65.81
C ALA A 537 -12.51 -13.62 -66.46
N ALA A 538 -11.71 -14.65 -66.15
CA ALA A 538 -11.74 -15.95 -66.83
C ALA A 538 -13.13 -16.62 -66.94
N SER A 539 -13.99 -16.46 -65.93
CA SER A 539 -15.36 -17.00 -65.92
C SER A 539 -16.42 -15.94 -65.65
N GLY A 540 -16.03 -14.66 -65.69
CA GLY A 540 -16.86 -13.53 -65.25
C GLY A 540 -17.06 -12.49 -66.33
N LYS A 541 -17.76 -11.41 -65.99
CA LYS A 541 -17.97 -10.26 -66.86
C LYS A 541 -17.10 -9.10 -66.38
N ILE A 542 -16.32 -8.50 -67.28
CA ILE A 542 -15.75 -7.16 -67.08
C ILE A 542 -16.79 -6.16 -67.57
N GLY A 543 -17.39 -5.40 -66.64
CA GLY A 543 -18.34 -4.33 -66.96
C GLY A 543 -17.66 -2.97 -66.92
N ILE A 544 -17.76 -2.20 -68.00
CA ILE A 544 -17.30 -0.80 -68.06
C ILE A 544 -18.49 0.05 -68.48
N SER A 545 -18.91 0.98 -67.63
CA SER A 545 -20.06 1.85 -67.87
C SER A 545 -19.80 3.24 -67.28
N GLY A 546 -20.16 4.29 -68.03
CA GLY A 546 -20.04 5.69 -67.61
C GLY A 546 -20.90 6.59 -68.49
N LYS A 547 -21.02 7.87 -68.13
CA LYS A 547 -21.72 8.88 -68.96
C LYS A 547 -21.05 9.02 -70.32
N GLU A 548 -19.73 8.99 -70.34
CA GLU A 548 -18.87 9.02 -71.51
C GLU A 548 -17.82 7.91 -71.36
N LEU A 549 -17.53 7.21 -72.45
CA LEU A 549 -16.48 6.19 -72.51
C LEU A 549 -15.53 6.58 -73.63
N GLU A 550 -14.28 6.85 -73.28
CA GLU A 550 -13.20 7.09 -74.23
C GLU A 550 -12.18 5.94 -74.13
N ALA A 551 -11.87 5.34 -75.28
CA ALA A 551 -10.82 4.33 -75.38
C ALA A 551 -9.96 4.66 -76.61
N SER A 552 -8.67 4.90 -76.37
CA SER A 552 -7.72 5.24 -77.42
C SER A 552 -6.49 4.34 -77.35
N GLY A 553 -6.00 3.92 -78.52
CA GLY A 553 -4.74 3.20 -78.66
C GLY A 553 -3.90 3.92 -79.70
N SER A 554 -2.69 4.35 -79.34
CA SER A 554 -1.80 5.10 -80.24
C SER A 554 -1.35 4.28 -81.45
N THR A 555 -1.26 2.95 -81.29
CA THR A 555 -0.84 2.02 -82.36
C THR A 555 -2.03 1.17 -82.85
N THR A 556 -2.69 0.44 -81.95
CA THR A 556 -3.86 -0.38 -82.30
C THR A 556 -4.85 -0.41 -81.15
N ALA A 557 -6.16 -0.37 -81.45
CA ALA A 557 -7.23 -0.74 -80.54
C ALA A 557 -7.91 -2.02 -81.07
N LYS A 558 -7.99 -3.09 -80.25
CA LYS A 558 -8.61 -4.37 -80.64
C LYS A 558 -9.76 -4.70 -79.68
N VAL A 559 -10.96 -4.88 -80.23
CA VAL A 559 -12.14 -5.41 -79.51
C VAL A 559 -12.56 -6.70 -80.20
N LYS A 560 -12.59 -7.82 -79.48
CA LYS A 560 -12.92 -9.15 -80.02
C LYS A 560 -13.97 -9.83 -79.14
N GLY A 561 -15.04 -10.33 -79.75
CA GLY A 561 -16.00 -11.24 -79.12
C GLY A 561 -16.00 -12.58 -79.84
N SER A 562 -15.84 -13.67 -79.10
CA SER A 562 -15.76 -15.02 -79.69
C SER A 562 -17.10 -15.54 -80.22
N SER A 563 -18.19 -15.24 -79.52
CA SER A 563 -19.57 -15.59 -79.92
C SER A 563 -20.28 -14.44 -80.63
N SER A 564 -20.20 -13.23 -80.08
CA SER A 564 -20.77 -12.00 -80.65
C SER A 564 -20.01 -10.77 -80.17
N ALA A 565 -20.07 -9.69 -80.95
CA ALA A 565 -19.65 -8.35 -80.56
C ALA A 565 -20.72 -7.36 -81.02
N GLU A 566 -21.20 -6.50 -80.11
CA GLU A 566 -22.30 -5.56 -80.36
C GLU A 566 -21.87 -4.14 -80.02
N ILE A 567 -22.16 -3.20 -80.93
CA ILE A 567 -22.02 -1.75 -80.71
C ILE A 567 -23.37 -1.13 -81.04
N SER A 568 -24.05 -0.58 -80.04
CA SER A 568 -25.41 -0.04 -80.17
C SER A 568 -25.51 1.37 -79.57
N SER A 569 -26.23 2.27 -80.25
CA SER A 569 -26.60 3.60 -79.75
C SER A 569 -28.09 3.85 -80.01
N SER A 570 -28.78 4.50 -79.06
CA SER A 570 -30.16 4.98 -79.28
C SER A 570 -30.22 6.21 -80.19
N GLY A 571 -29.09 6.89 -80.38
CA GLY A 571 -28.91 7.98 -81.34
C GLY A 571 -28.12 7.52 -82.57
N SER A 572 -27.31 8.42 -83.15
CA SER A 572 -26.44 8.08 -84.27
C SER A 572 -25.19 7.32 -83.79
N THR A 573 -24.80 6.29 -84.53
CA THR A 573 -23.51 5.61 -84.37
C THR A 573 -22.58 6.07 -85.48
N THR A 574 -21.39 6.57 -85.14
CA THR A 574 -20.40 7.06 -86.12
C THR A 574 -19.14 6.21 -86.05
N VAL A 575 -18.82 5.51 -87.13
CA VAL A 575 -17.58 4.75 -87.30
C VAL A 575 -16.77 5.41 -88.41
N LYS A 576 -15.56 5.88 -88.10
CA LYS A 576 -14.67 6.58 -89.04
C LYS A 576 -13.33 5.85 -89.14
N GLY A 577 -12.83 5.71 -90.37
CA GLY A 577 -11.51 5.17 -90.68
C GLY A 577 -11.18 5.46 -92.14
N SER A 578 -9.90 5.37 -92.51
CA SER A 578 -9.47 5.46 -93.92
C SER A 578 -10.05 4.32 -94.76
N SER A 579 -10.31 3.17 -94.14
CA SER A 579 -11.06 2.04 -94.70
C SER A 579 -11.90 1.37 -93.60
N VAL A 580 -13.18 1.12 -93.88
CA VAL A 580 -14.10 0.38 -93.00
C VAL A 580 -14.58 -0.84 -93.77
N MET A 581 -14.17 -2.04 -93.35
CA MET A 581 -14.61 -3.30 -93.96
C MET A 581 -15.77 -3.88 -93.15
N ILE A 582 -16.94 -3.99 -93.78
CA ILE A 582 -18.14 -4.66 -93.27
C ILE A 582 -18.37 -5.87 -94.16
N ASN A 583 -18.45 -7.06 -93.59
CA ASN A 583 -18.70 -8.31 -94.30
C ASN A 583 -19.99 -8.95 -93.79
#